data_AF-A0A8T2KKE5-F1
#
_entry.id   AF-A0A8T2KKE5-F1
#
_cell.length_a   1.000
_cell.length_b   1.000
_cell.length_c   1.000
_cell.angle_alpha   90.00
_cell.angle_beta   90.00
_cell.angle_gamma   90.00
#
_symmetry.space_group_name_H-M   'P 1'
#
loop_
_entity.id
_entity.type
_entity.pdbx_description
1 polymer ?
#
loop_
_entity_poly.entity_id
_entity_poly.type
_entity_poly.pdbx_seq_one_letter_code
_entity_poly.pdbx_strand_id
1 'polypeptide(L)' 'MNSCVYAPPSPQYLKVIMMGAEQNGLPKDYQEKLKAIETNKYEGPLPVMEELEKALRNSKLKKKGRSDA' A
#
# COMPACT_ATOMS: atom_id res chain seq x y z
N MET A 1 1.83 32.95 -4.54
CA MET A 1 0.76 32.02 -4.11
C MET A 1 1.21 30.62 -4.48
N ASN A 2 1.29 29.70 -3.52
CA ASN A 2 1.65 28.32 -3.79
C ASN A 2 0.43 27.65 -4.42
N SER A 3 0.48 27.31 -5.71
CA SER A 3 -0.62 26.66 -6.40
C SER A 3 -0.80 25.25 -5.84
N CYS A 4 -1.75 25.07 -4.92
CA CYS A 4 -2.15 23.76 -4.45
C CYS A 4 -2.81 23.01 -5.62
N VAL A 5 -2.24 21.87 -6.01
CA VAL A 5 -2.80 21.00 -7.04
C VAL A 5 -3.43 19.79 -6.37
N TYR A 6 -4.75 19.69 -6.48
CA TYR A 6 -5.49 18.50 -6.07
C TYR A 6 -5.51 17.50 -7.22
N ALA A 7 -4.84 16.37 -7.05
CA ALA A 7 -4.77 15.32 -8.05
C ALA A 7 -4.98 13.93 -7.41
N PRO A 8 -5.64 12.99 -8.11
CA PRO A 8 -5.72 11.61 -7.67
C PRO A 8 -4.33 10.96 -7.54
N PRO A 9 -4.13 10.05 -6.57
CA PRO A 9 -2.87 9.31 -6.42
C PRO A 9 -2.66 8.31 -7.56
N SER A 10 -1.43 7.79 -7.69
CA SER A 10 -1.19 6.66 -8.58
C SER A 10 -1.72 5.35 -7.98
N PRO A 11 -2.08 4.36 -8.82
CA PRO A 11 -2.49 3.03 -8.35
C PRO A 11 -1.46 2.39 -7.42
N GLN A 12 -0.17 2.56 -7.73
CA GLN A 12 0.93 1.95 -6.99
C GLN A 12 1.12 2.62 -5.63
N TYR A 13 0.98 3.95 -5.54
CA TYR A 13 1.06 4.65 -4.27
C TYR A 13 -0.11 4.30 -3.34
N LEU A 14 -1.34 4.26 -3.88
CA LEU A 14 -2.52 3.83 -3.11
C LEU A 14 -2.36 2.39 -2.60
N LYS A 15 -1.80 1.49 -3.42
CA LYS A 15 -1.49 0.11 -3.03
C LYS A 15 -0.54 0.05 -1.82
N VAL A 16 0.52 0.85 -1.80
CA VAL A 16 1.44 0.92 -0.64
C VAL A 16 0.74 1.42 0.62
N ILE A 17 -0.13 2.43 0.52
CA ILE A 17 -0.92 2.92 1.65
C ILE A 17 -1.81 1.81 2.20
N MET A 18 -2.54 1.08 1.35
CA MET A 18 -3.40 -0.04 1.75
C MET A 18 -2.58 -1.16 2.42
N MET A 19 -1.43 -1.53 1.85
CA MET A 19 -0.52 -2.53 2.44
C MET A 19 -0.08 -2.13 3.86
N GLY A 20 0.27 -0.86 4.07
CA GLY A 20 0.61 -0.33 5.39
C GLY A 20 -0.58 -0.32 6.36
N ALA A 21 -1.78 0.03 5.88
CA ALA A 21 -2.99 0.02 6.68
C ALA A 21 -3.34 -1.39 7.18
N GLU A 22 -3.25 -2.39 6.30
CA GLU A 22 -3.46 -3.80 6.64
C GLU A 22 -2.40 -4.31 7.61
N GLN A 23 -1.12 -4.03 7.33
CA GLN A 23 0.00 -4.50 8.15
C GLN A 23 -0.10 -4.02 9.61
N ASN A 24 -0.57 -2.79 9.82
CA ASN A 24 -0.66 -2.15 11.13
C ASN A 24 -2.05 -2.28 11.77
N GLY A 25 -2.98 -3.02 11.15
CA GLY A 25 -4.29 -3.30 11.74
C GLY A 25 -5.19 -2.07 11.85
N LEU A 26 -5.16 -1.15 10.87
CA LEU A 26 -6.09 -0.03 10.84
C LEU A 26 -7.56 -0.53 10.78
N PRO A 27 -8.54 0.26 11.26
CA PRO A 27 -9.95 -0.10 11.23
C PRO A 27 -10.45 -0.51 9.83
N LYS A 28 -11.34 -1.51 9.78
CA LYS A 28 -11.83 -2.06 8.50
C LYS A 28 -12.60 -1.04 7.67
N ASP A 29 -13.43 -0.22 8.30
CA ASP A 29 -14.14 0.87 7.64
C ASP A 29 -13.18 1.88 7.01
N TYR A 30 -12.05 2.17 7.65
CA TYR A 30 -11.02 3.03 7.09
C TYR A 30 -10.30 2.38 5.91
N GLN A 31 -10.02 1.07 5.98
CA GLN A 31 -9.48 0.33 4.84
C GLN A 31 -10.43 0.36 3.64
N GLU A 32 -11.74 0.26 3.84
CA GLU A 32 -12.72 0.39 2.76
C GLU A 32 -12.76 1.81 2.18
N LYS A 33 -12.63 2.85 3.01
CA LYS A 33 -12.49 4.24 2.53
C LYS A 33 -11.25 4.42 1.66
N LEU A 34 -10.12 3.80 2.02
CA LEU A 34 -8.91 3.83 1.20
C LEU A 34 -9.12 3.13 -0.15
N LYS A 35 -9.78 1.97 -0.17
CA LYS A 35 -10.06 1.22 -1.41
C LYS A 35 -10.98 1.98 -2.38
N ALA A 36 -11.85 2.84 -1.86
CA ALA A 36 -12.76 3.65 -2.65
C ALA A 36 -12.09 4.86 -3.33
N ILE A 37 -10.81 5.14 -3.05
CA ILE A 37 -10.10 6.27 -3.65
C ILE A 37 -9.84 6.01 -5.14
N GLU A 38 -10.32 6.90 -6.00
CA GLU A 38 -10.01 6.87 -7.43
C GLU A 38 -8.55 7.23 -7.69
N THR A 39 -7.95 6.57 -8.68
CA THR A 39 -6.54 6.74 -9.03
C THR A 39 -6.39 7.47 -10.36
N ASN A 40 -5.21 8.01 -10.60
CA ASN A 40 -4.86 8.66 -11.87
C ASN A 40 -4.61 7.67 -13.03
N LYS A 41 -4.78 6.36 -12.81
CA LYS A 41 -4.61 5.29 -13.80
C LYS A 41 -3.20 5.23 -14.43
N TYR A 42 -2.16 5.65 -13.71
CA TYR A 42 -0.78 5.54 -14.18
C TYR A 42 -0.34 4.07 -14.35
N GLU A 43 0.13 3.71 -15.54
CA GLU A 43 0.54 2.34 -15.93
C GLU A 43 2.05 2.20 -16.21
N GLY A 44 2.85 3.24 -15.99
CA GLY A 44 4.29 3.20 -16.26
C GLY A 44 5.07 2.29 -15.29
N PRO A 45 6.30 1.87 -15.68
CA PRO A 45 7.08 0.93 -14.88
C PRO A 45 7.56 1.56 -13.57
N LEU A 46 7.48 0.78 -12.50
CA LEU A 46 7.98 1.16 -11.17
C LEU A 46 8.71 -0.05 -10.55
N PRO A 47 10.03 -0.23 -10.82
CA PRO A 47 10.81 -1.37 -10.34
C PRO A 47 10.75 -1.58 -8.81
N VAL A 48 10.63 -0.49 -8.06
CA VAL A 48 10.50 -0.49 -6.58
C VAL A 48 9.29 -1.30 -6.08
N MET A 49 8.23 -1.45 -6.88
CA MET A 49 7.06 -2.22 -6.46
C MET A 49 7.37 -3.71 -6.27
N GLU A 50 8.25 -4.28 -7.09
CA GLU A 50 8.70 -5.67 -6.93
C GLU A 50 9.48 -5.86 -5.62
N GLU A 51 10.36 -4.91 -5.30
CA GLU A 51 11.17 -4.95 -4.08
C GLU A 51 10.30 -4.90 -2.83
N LEU A 52 9.28 -4.03 -2.83
CA LEU A 52 8.32 -3.90 -1.74
C LEU A 52 7.51 -5.19 -1.53
N GLU A 53 7.02 -5.81 -2.60
CA GLU A 53 6.28 -7.08 -2.51
C GLU A 53 7.16 -8.23 -2.00
N LYS A 54 8.42 -8.31 -2.44
CA LYS A 54 9.41 -9.27 -1.93
C LYS A 54 9.63 -9.04 -0.42
N ALA A 55 9.84 -7.80 0.01
CA ALA A 55 10.05 -7.45 1.41
C ALA A 55 8.86 -7.84 2.31
N LEU A 56 7.63 -7.62 1.85
CA LEU A 56 6.41 -7.99 2.58
C LEU A 56 6.17 -9.49 2.67
N ARG A 57 6.46 -10.25 1.61
CA ARG A 57 6.43 -11.71 1.68
C ARG A 57 7.41 -12.23 2.73
N ASN A 58 8.63 -11.69 2.73
CA ASN A 58 9.67 -12.07 3.69
C ASN A 58 9.27 -11.72 5.14
N SER A 59 8.61 -10.58 5.36
CA SER A 59 8.15 -10.18 6.70
C SER A 59 7.03 -11.09 7.22
N LYS A 60 6.10 -11.52 6.36
CA LYS A 60 5.05 -12.49 6.71
C LYS A 60 5.63 -13.87 7.06
N LEU A 61 6.60 -14.35 6.29
CA LEU A 61 7.29 -15.63 6.57
C LEU A 61 8.01 -15.61 7.93
N LYS A 62 8.72 -14.52 8.25
CA LYS A 62 9.39 -14.35 9.55
C LYS A 62 8.42 -14.30 10.73
N LYS A 63 7.22 -13.73 10.56
CA LYS A 63 6.18 -13.74 11.60
C LYS A 63 5.63 -15.15 11.84
N LYS A 64 5.42 -15.94 10.78
CA LYS A 64 4.89 -17.31 10.88
C LYS A 64 5.84 -18.27 11.61
N GLY A 65 7.15 -18.19 11.35
CA GLY A 65 8.13 -19.02 12.07
C GLY A 65 8.29 -18.69 13.56
N ARG A 66 7.72 -17.58 14.05
CA ARG A 66 7.74 -17.18 15.47
C ARG A 66 6.46 -17.54 16.23
N SER A 67 5.37 -17.83 15.53
CA SER A 67 4.10 -18.26 16.15
C SER A 67 4.03 -19.76 16.41
N ASP A 68 4.95 -20.52 15.82
CA ASP A 68 4.98 -21.99 15.86
C ASP A 68 6.06 -22.53 16.84
N ALA A 69 6.63 -21.66 17.68
CA ALA A 69 7.67 -21.98 18.68
C ALA A 69 7.23 -21.59 20.10
#